data_AF-A0A7C2LJI0-F1
#
_entry.id   AF-A0A7C2LJI0-F1
#
_cell.length_a   1.000
_cell.length_b   1.000
_cell.length_c   1.000
_cell.angle_alpha   90.00
_cell.angle_beta   90.00
_cell.angle_gamma   90.00
#
_symmetry.space_group_name_H-M   'P 1'
#
loop_
_entity.id
_entity.type
_entity.pdbx_description
1 polymer ?
#
loop_
_entity_poly.entity_id
_entity_poly.type
_entity_poly.pdbx_seq_one_letter_code
_entity_poly.pdbx_strand_id
1 'polypeptide(L)'
;MEDTLLAFKVWGDFAHFRKIYSTTSPLTYLMPPKTALAGLVAAIIGLEKDTYHSIFTTEKSGFGVRIIGGQKKKIVVPINLIDTKTNMYLWDCSKDTKRTQIPFEFIKNPCYQIYLNVRDEDIHQQLKKMLKEGKTHYTHA
;
A
#
# COMPACT_ATOMS: atom_id res chain seq x y z
N MET A 1 18.44 15.78 -21.60
CA MET A 1 17.58 14.60 -21.49
C MET A 1 17.18 14.51 -20.04
N GLU A 2 16.03 15.08 -19.68
CA GLU A 2 15.53 14.99 -18.30
C GLU A 2 14.97 13.59 -18.08
N ASP A 3 15.36 12.95 -16.98
CA ASP A 3 14.90 11.62 -16.60
C ASP A 3 13.39 11.68 -16.30
N THR A 4 12.54 11.53 -17.31
CA THR A 4 11.07 11.53 -17.15
C THR A 4 10.55 10.33 -16.35
N LEU A 5 11.41 9.34 -16.09
CA LEU A 5 11.06 8.10 -15.42
C LEU A 5 11.85 7.95 -14.10
N LEU A 6 11.12 7.81 -13.00
CA LEU A 6 11.69 7.43 -11.70
C LEU A 6 11.56 5.92 -11.51
N ALA A 7 12.64 5.27 -11.11
CA ALA A 7 12.65 3.87 -10.77
C ALA A 7 13.14 3.68 -9.34
N PHE A 8 12.36 3.01 -8.50
CA PHE A 8 12.74 2.71 -7.12
C PHE A 8 12.24 1.34 -6.69
N LYS A 9 12.88 0.80 -5.66
CA LYS A 9 12.61 -0.53 -5.14
C LYS A 9 11.83 -0.42 -3.83
N VAL A 10 10.78 -1.23 -3.70
CA VAL A 10 9.98 -1.34 -2.48
C VAL A 10 9.99 -2.79 -2.06
N TRP A 11 10.33 -3.02 -0.80
CA TRP A 11 10.41 -4.34 -0.21
C TRP A 11 9.91 -4.29 1.23
N GLY A 12 9.51 -5.43 1.76
CA GLY A 12 9.10 -5.58 3.15
C GLY A 12 9.02 -7.05 3.53
N ASP A 13 8.74 -7.34 4.79
CA ASP A 13 8.57 -8.71 5.28
C ASP A 13 7.20 -9.28 4.90
N PHE A 14 6.18 -8.42 4.91
CA PHE A 14 4.81 -8.76 4.55
C PHE A 14 4.17 -7.66 3.71
N ALA A 15 3.27 -8.02 2.79
CA ALA A 15 2.38 -7.07 2.13
C ALA A 15 0.96 -7.61 2.04
N HIS A 16 -0.01 -6.70 2.09
CA HIS A 16 -1.42 -7.01 1.93
C HIS A 16 -2.10 -6.00 0.99
N PHE A 17 -2.52 -6.47 -0.17
CA PHE A 17 -3.26 -5.72 -1.17
C PHE A 17 -4.66 -6.30 -1.30
N ARG A 18 -5.58 -5.83 -0.45
CA ARG A 18 -6.93 -6.40 -0.32
C ARG A 18 -7.67 -6.51 -1.66
N LYS A 19 -8.21 -7.69 -1.94
CA LYS A 19 -9.15 -7.91 -3.04
C LYS A 19 -10.53 -7.37 -2.70
N ILE A 20 -11.11 -6.58 -3.61
CA ILE A 20 -12.37 -5.86 -3.39
C ILE A 20 -13.60 -6.78 -3.23
N TYR A 21 -13.54 -8.00 -3.75
CA TYR A 21 -14.69 -8.91 -3.80
C TYR A 21 -14.76 -9.91 -2.65
N SER A 22 -13.78 -9.93 -1.74
CA SER A 22 -13.81 -10.87 -0.61
C SER A 22 -14.40 -10.21 0.64
N THR A 23 -15.51 -10.78 1.11
CA THR A 23 -16.29 -10.26 2.25
C THR A 23 -15.79 -10.79 3.59
N THR A 24 -15.43 -12.07 3.67
CA THR A 24 -15.14 -12.74 4.96
C THR A 24 -13.65 -13.02 5.19
N SER A 25 -12.87 -13.28 4.14
CA SER A 25 -11.44 -13.61 4.25
C SER A 25 -10.61 -12.63 3.41
N PRO A 26 -9.84 -11.71 4.02
CA PRO A 26 -9.06 -10.73 3.28
C PRO A 26 -7.99 -11.40 2.41
N LEU A 27 -8.30 -11.57 1.13
CA LEU A 27 -7.35 -12.08 0.13
C LEU A 27 -6.47 -10.95 -0.38
N THR A 28 -5.24 -11.27 -0.76
CA THR A 28 -4.30 -10.30 -1.33
C THR A 28 -4.06 -10.52 -2.82
N TYR A 29 -3.99 -9.43 -3.58
CA TYR A 29 -3.35 -9.43 -4.89
C TYR A 29 -1.85 -9.69 -4.74
N LEU A 30 -1.21 -10.21 -5.79
CA LEU A 30 0.25 -10.42 -5.81
C LEU A 30 1.03 -9.16 -6.19
N MET A 31 0.36 -8.20 -6.80
CA MET A 31 0.93 -6.92 -7.21
C MET A 31 0.15 -5.79 -6.55
N PRO A 32 0.82 -4.70 -6.15
CA PRO A 32 0.15 -3.53 -5.65
C PRO A 32 -0.77 -2.94 -6.74
N PRO A 33 -2.05 -2.68 -6.43
CA PRO A 33 -2.92 -1.97 -7.34
C PRO A 33 -2.45 -0.53 -7.51
N LYS A 34 -2.89 0.13 -8.59
CA LYS A 34 -2.54 1.54 -8.87
C LYS A 34 -2.85 2.46 -7.69
N THR A 35 -3.96 2.24 -7.00
CA THR A 35 -4.35 3.01 -5.82
C THR A 35 -3.37 2.89 -4.66
N ALA A 36 -2.81 1.69 -4.44
CA ALA A 36 -1.79 1.47 -3.41
C ALA A 36 -0.46 2.15 -3.80
N LEU A 37 -0.07 2.10 -5.07
CA LEU A 37 1.13 2.80 -5.56
C LEU A 37 0.99 4.32 -5.45
N ALA A 38 -0.17 4.87 -5.82
CA ALA A 38 -0.47 6.29 -5.67
C ALA A 38 -0.42 6.71 -4.19
N GLY A 39 -1.04 5.94 -3.30
CA GLY A 39 -0.99 6.19 -1.86
C GLY A 39 0.42 6.08 -1.28
N LEU A 40 1.22 5.12 -1.75
CA LEU A 40 2.62 4.98 -1.36
C LEU A 40 3.44 6.21 -1.75
N VAL A 41 3.32 6.67 -2.99
CA VAL A 41 4.02 7.87 -3.46
C VAL A 41 3.55 9.10 -2.69
N ALA A 42 2.24 9.26 -2.53
CA ALA A 42 1.64 10.33 -1.73
C ALA A 42 2.17 10.36 -0.29
N ALA A 43 2.34 9.19 0.35
CA ALA A 43 2.90 9.09 1.69
C ALA A 43 4.37 9.53 1.75
N ILE A 44 5.17 9.20 0.73
CA ILE A 44 6.59 9.60 0.66
C ILE A 44 6.71 11.12 0.59
N ILE A 45 5.92 11.77 -0.27
CA ILE A 45 5.99 13.24 -0.49
C ILE A 45 5.15 14.06 0.49
N GLY A 46 4.21 13.44 1.21
CA GLY A 46 3.39 14.11 2.23
C GLY A 46 2.05 14.67 1.75
N LEU A 47 1.45 14.11 0.70
CA LEU A 47 0.13 14.55 0.24
C LEU A 47 -0.99 14.08 1.18
N GLU A 48 -2.00 14.94 1.36
CA GLU A 48 -3.21 14.62 2.10
C GLU A 48 -4.11 13.64 1.33
N LYS A 49 -4.94 12.90 2.08
CA LYS A 49 -5.74 11.78 1.57
C LYS A 49 -6.64 12.14 0.39
N ASP A 50 -7.23 13.32 0.42
CA ASP A 50 -8.25 13.72 -0.55
C ASP A 50 -7.67 14.49 -1.75
N THR A 51 -6.38 14.85 -1.73
CA THR A 51 -5.77 15.72 -2.75
C THR A 51 -5.06 14.95 -3.86
N TYR A 52 -4.51 13.77 -3.57
CA TYR A 52 -3.65 13.06 -4.54
C TYR A 52 -4.39 12.32 -5.66
N HIS A 53 -5.71 12.10 -5.53
CA HIS A 53 -6.48 11.33 -6.52
C HIS A 53 -6.52 12.01 -7.91
N SER A 54 -6.56 13.34 -7.94
CA SER A 54 -6.60 14.15 -9.17
C SER A 54 -5.25 14.24 -9.88
N ILE A 55 -4.17 13.93 -9.16
CA ILE A 55 -2.78 13.97 -9.60
C ILE A 55 -2.41 12.64 -10.26
N PHE A 56 -2.78 11.52 -9.64
CA PHE A 56 -2.44 10.18 -10.12
C PHE A 56 -3.46 9.58 -11.11
N THR A 57 -4.19 10.44 -11.83
CA THR A 57 -5.08 10.02 -12.92
C THR A 57 -4.29 9.32 -14.03
N THR A 58 -4.93 8.42 -14.78
CA THR A 58 -4.28 7.63 -15.85
C THR A 58 -3.68 8.48 -16.96
N GLU A 59 -4.22 9.67 -17.18
CA GLU A 59 -3.69 10.63 -18.17
C GLU A 59 -2.43 11.34 -17.69
N LYS A 60 -2.30 11.57 -16.36
CA LYS A 60 -1.24 12.38 -15.76
C LYS A 60 -0.10 11.56 -15.18
N SER A 61 -0.33 10.28 -14.92
CA SER A 61 0.66 9.38 -14.32
C SER A 61 0.57 7.96 -14.86
N GLY A 62 1.73 7.38 -15.12
CA GLY A 62 1.92 5.99 -15.49
C GLY A 62 2.71 5.26 -14.40
N PHE A 63 2.16 4.13 -13.95
CA PHE A 63 2.85 3.22 -13.03
C PHE A 63 3.18 1.93 -13.74
N GLY A 64 4.46 1.56 -13.74
CA GLY A 64 4.95 0.23 -14.10
C GLY A 64 5.39 -0.50 -12.85
N VAL A 65 5.07 -1.78 -12.75
CA VAL A 65 5.53 -2.62 -11.63
C VAL A 65 6.16 -3.89 -12.17
N ARG A 66 7.39 -4.14 -11.74
CA ARG A 66 8.09 -5.41 -11.99
C ARG A 66 8.28 -6.15 -10.67
N ILE A 67 7.87 -7.42 -10.67
CA ILE A 67 8.09 -8.35 -9.57
C ILE A 67 9.55 -8.81 -9.63
N ILE A 68 10.36 -8.52 -8.61
CA ILE A 68 11.79 -8.89 -8.59
C ILE A 68 12.02 -10.24 -7.89
N GLY A 69 11.35 -10.53 -6.78
CA GLY A 69 11.55 -11.79 -6.05
C GLY A 69 10.75 -11.91 -4.76
N GLY A 70 10.69 -13.12 -4.17
CA GLY A 70 10.06 -13.42 -2.86
C GLY A 70 8.55 -13.68 -2.87
N GLN A 71 7.85 -13.22 -3.90
CA GLN A 71 6.39 -12.96 -3.89
C GLN A 71 5.50 -14.18 -4.14
N LYS A 72 6.11 -15.34 -4.40
CA LYS A 72 5.38 -16.58 -4.72
C LYS A 72 4.80 -17.26 -3.48
N LYS A 73 5.18 -16.81 -2.28
CA LYS A 73 4.73 -17.38 -1.01
C LYS A 73 3.66 -16.48 -0.40
N LYS A 74 2.41 -16.87 -0.61
CA LYS A 74 1.30 -16.38 0.18
C LYS A 74 1.25 -17.18 1.48
N ILE A 75 1.13 -16.49 2.60
CA ILE A 75 0.90 -17.11 3.90
C ILE A 75 -0.47 -16.68 4.40
N VAL A 76 -1.12 -17.56 5.15
CA VAL A 76 -2.37 -17.26 5.83
C VAL A 76 -2.05 -17.13 7.31
N VAL A 77 -2.35 -15.96 7.88
CA VAL A 77 -2.17 -15.69 9.30
C VAL A 77 -3.55 -15.42 9.90
N PRO A 78 -4.03 -16.25 10.84
CA PRO A 78 -5.28 -15.99 11.53
C PRO A 78 -5.09 -14.80 12.49
N ILE A 79 -5.86 -13.74 12.28
CA ILE A 79 -5.88 -12.56 13.15
C ILE A 79 -7.16 -12.62 13.99
N ASN A 80 -7.02 -12.45 15.30
CA ASN A 80 -8.14 -12.33 16.22
C ASN A 80 -8.71 -10.91 16.15
N LEU A 81 -9.85 -10.73 15.48
CA LEU A 81 -10.58 -9.47 15.48
C LEU A 81 -11.66 -9.47 16.56
N ILE A 82 -11.85 -8.33 17.21
CA ILE A 82 -12.95 -8.11 18.16
C ILE A 82 -14.24 -7.96 17.34
N ASP A 83 -15.29 -8.68 17.72
CA ASP A 83 -16.60 -8.51 17.08
C ASP A 83 -17.28 -7.23 17.58
N THR A 84 -17.37 -6.24 16.69
CA THR A 84 -18.02 -4.95 16.97
C THR A 84 -19.45 -4.87 16.44
N LYS A 85 -20.10 -6.01 16.11
CA LYS A 85 -21.51 -6.00 15.65
C LYS A 85 -22.49 -5.52 16.72
N THR A 86 -22.19 -5.79 17.99
CA THR A 86 -23.09 -5.49 19.11
C THR A 86 -22.66 -4.24 19.87
N ASN A 87 -21.36 -3.91 19.87
CA ASN A 87 -20.77 -2.82 20.63
C ASN A 87 -20.07 -1.85 19.67
N MET A 88 -20.46 -0.57 19.75
CA MET A 88 -20.00 0.46 18.82
C MET A 88 -18.64 1.04 19.23
N TYR A 89 -18.29 0.95 20.52
CA TYR A 89 -17.07 1.51 21.06
C TYR A 89 -16.17 0.44 21.71
N LEU A 90 -14.85 0.69 21.68
CA LEU A 90 -13.86 -0.23 22.27
C LEU A 90 -14.01 -0.39 23.78
N TRP A 91 -14.48 0.63 24.49
CA TRP A 91 -14.72 0.55 25.94
C TRP A 91 -15.97 -0.27 26.30
N ASP A 92 -16.92 -0.41 25.37
CA ASP A 92 -18.09 -1.28 25.54
C ASP A 92 -17.71 -2.76 25.38
N CYS A 93 -16.56 -3.03 24.76
CA CYS A 93 -16.04 -4.38 24.60
C CYS A 93 -15.41 -4.86 25.91
N SER A 94 -16.18 -5.57 26.74
CA SER A 94 -15.69 -6.25 27.95
C SER A 94 -14.64 -7.34 27.62
N LYS A 95 -13.96 -7.86 28.64
CA LYS A 95 -13.00 -8.99 28.46
C LYS A 95 -13.64 -10.22 27.78
N ASP A 96 -14.96 -10.38 27.88
CA ASP A 96 -15.73 -11.49 27.31
C ASP A 96 -16.28 -11.20 25.90
N THR A 97 -15.86 -10.10 25.27
CA THR A 97 -16.29 -9.78 23.91
C THR A 97 -15.85 -10.89 22.95
N LYS A 98 -16.81 -11.43 22.19
CA LYS A 98 -16.56 -12.48 21.21
C LYS A 98 -15.48 -12.03 20.23
N ARG A 99 -14.45 -12.86 20.06
CA ARG A 99 -13.39 -12.66 19.07
C ARG A 99 -13.60 -13.62 17.92
N THR A 100 -13.46 -13.12 16.71
CA THR A 100 -13.49 -13.95 15.51
C THR A 100 -12.08 -14.08 14.96
N GLN A 101 -11.64 -15.31 14.74
CA GLN A 101 -10.39 -15.57 14.01
C GLN A 101 -10.66 -15.47 12.52
N ILE A 102 -10.08 -14.45 11.89
CA ILE A 102 -10.18 -14.27 10.45
C ILE A 102 -8.84 -14.65 9.81
N PRO A 103 -8.81 -15.56 8.83
CA PRO A 103 -7.60 -15.89 8.10
C PRO A 103 -7.26 -14.76 7.11
N PHE A 104 -6.22 -13.97 7.41
CA PHE A 104 -5.70 -12.95 6.50
C PHE A 104 -4.61 -13.54 5.61
N GLU A 105 -4.72 -13.27 4.31
CA GLU A 105 -3.70 -13.65 3.33
C GLU A 105 -2.65 -12.53 3.18
N PHE A 106 -1.38 -12.85 3.38
CA PHE A 106 -0.26 -11.94 3.20
C PHE A 106 0.72 -12.48 2.17
N ILE A 107 1.39 -11.59 1.45
CA ILE A 107 2.58 -11.92 0.66
C ILE A 107 3.77 -11.90 1.60
N LYS A 108 4.57 -12.97 1.64
CA LYS A 108 5.83 -13.02 2.41
C LYS A 108 7.00 -12.53 1.57
N ASN A 109 7.86 -11.71 2.16
CA ASN A 109 9.07 -11.11 1.58
C ASN A 109 8.82 -10.47 0.19
N PRO A 110 7.78 -9.62 0.01
CA PRO A 110 7.54 -8.91 -1.24
C PRO A 110 8.73 -8.01 -1.64
N CYS A 111 8.97 -7.90 -2.94
CA CYS A 111 10.01 -7.05 -3.49
C CYS A 111 9.67 -6.60 -4.91
N TYR A 112 9.25 -5.35 -5.05
CA TYR A 112 8.79 -4.72 -6.28
C TYR A 112 9.79 -3.67 -6.78
N GLN A 113 10.02 -3.65 -8.09
CA GLN A 113 10.58 -2.48 -8.77
C GLN A 113 9.40 -1.66 -9.28
N ILE A 114 9.30 -0.42 -8.83
CA ILE A 114 8.27 0.52 -9.26
C ILE A 114 8.92 1.49 -10.24
N TYR A 115 8.23 1.70 -11.36
CA TYR A 115 8.54 2.70 -12.37
C TYR A 115 7.40 3.72 -12.36
N LEU A 116 7.74 4.98 -12.15
CA LEU A 116 6.79 6.08 -12.11
C LEU A 116 7.15 7.11 -13.18
N ASN A 117 6.18 7.39 -14.03
CA ASN A 117 6.17 8.57 -14.88
C ASN A 117 5.02 9.46 -14.41
N VAL A 118 5.32 10.71 -14.05
CA VAL A 118 4.37 11.72 -13.63
C VAL A 118 4.64 12.97 -14.45
N ARG A 119 3.59 13.57 -15.02
CA ARG A 119 3.68 14.81 -15.80
C ARG A 119 3.98 16.04 -14.96
N ASP A 120 3.64 15.99 -13.68
CA ASP A 120 3.86 17.08 -12.73
C ASP A 120 5.34 17.12 -12.29
N GLU A 121 6.07 18.12 -12.76
CA GLU A 121 7.51 18.25 -12.51
C GLU A 121 7.83 18.50 -11.04
N ASP A 122 6.99 19.23 -10.31
CA ASP A 122 7.20 19.52 -8.90
C ASP A 122 7.17 18.23 -8.06
N ILE A 123 6.18 17.39 -8.33
CA ILE A 123 6.03 16.08 -7.67
C ILE A 123 7.17 15.15 -8.05
N HIS A 124 7.57 15.17 -9.33
CA HIS A 124 8.71 14.39 -9.80
C HIS A 124 9.99 14.78 -9.05
N GLN A 125 10.31 16.08 -8.95
CA GLN A 125 11.51 16.55 -8.27
C GLN A 125 11.46 16.30 -6.77
N GLN A 126 10.31 16.53 -6.13
CA GLN A 126 10.12 16.28 -4.70
C GLN A 126 10.31 14.80 -4.36
N LEU A 127 9.71 13.90 -5.15
CA LEU A 127 9.87 12.46 -4.96
C LEU A 127 11.34 12.04 -5.17
N LYS A 128 11.99 12.55 -6.22
CA LYS A 128 13.41 12.28 -6.50
C LYS A 128 14.31 12.70 -5.33
N LYS A 129 14.04 13.85 -4.72
CA LYS A 129 14.76 14.33 -3.53
C LYS A 129 14.54 13.41 -2.32
N MET A 130 13.29 13.11 -2.00
CA MET A 130 12.94 12.26 -0.86
C MET A 130 13.54 10.85 -0.97
N LEU A 131 13.48 10.25 -2.16
CA LEU A 131 14.07 8.94 -2.44
C LEU A 131 15.59 8.94 -2.31
N LYS A 132 16.28 9.99 -2.76
CA LYS A 132 17.75 10.12 -2.62
C LYS A 132 18.16 10.29 -1.16
N GLU A 133 17.39 11.03 -0.38
CA GLU A 133 17.64 11.27 1.04
C GLU A 133 17.18 10.10 1.94
N GLY A 134 16.41 9.14 1.40
CA GLY A 134 15.83 8.05 2.18
C GLY A 134 14.80 8.52 3.21
N LYS A 135 14.16 9.67 2.97
CA LYS A 135 13.17 10.29 3.86
C LYS A 135 11.77 10.08 3.33
N THR A 136 10.81 9.97 4.25
CA THR A 136 9.38 9.94 3.93
C THR A 136 8.63 10.84 4.89
N HIS A 137 7.65 11.58 4.37
CA HIS A 137 6.84 12.46 5.21
C HIS A 137 5.90 11.67 6.12
N TYR A 138 5.16 10.73 5.54
CA TYR A 138 4.35 9.77 6.29
C TYR A 138 5.02 8.40 6.30
N THR A 139 4.75 7.62 7.35
CA THR A 139 5.20 6.23 7.40
C THR A 139 4.56 5.45 6.26
N HIS A 140 5.40 4.91 5.39
CA HIS A 140 5.00 3.94 4.39
C HIS A 140 4.98 2.56 5.08
N ALA A 141 3.79 2.00 5.26
CA ALA A 141 3.58 0.70 5.89
C ALA A 141 3.72 -0.45 4.88
#